data_AF-A0A7J8Y042-F1
#
_entry.id   AF-A0A7J8Y042-F1
#
_cell.length_a   1.000
_cell.length_b   1.000
_cell.length_c   1.000
_cell.angle_alpha   90.00
_cell.angle_beta   90.00
_cell.angle_gamma   90.00
#
_symmetry.space_group_name_H-M   'P 1'
#
loop_
_entity.id
_entity.type
_entity.pdbx_description
1 polymer ?
#
loop_
_entity_poly.entity_id
_entity_poly.type
_entity_poly.pdbx_seq_one_letter_code
_entity_poly.pdbx_strand_id
1 'polypeptide(L)'
;MRAKVIELCGVIIPMVASHQNLPTLGFFSWRLGHELLPRNVKIASIRNGFDQGCPRCGAVAEALIHALKDCPISREVLFIGEWDTSIMSRQYDHCIDSLVNMMGALDKRAMADLMTTLWNCWNNRNNLCSKNEAIKKWEKPPKGIVKINFDASINVNKMGYGMIIRDDDGFVLGGGG
;
A
#
# COMPACT_ATOMS: atom_id res chain seq x y z
N MET A 1 7.36 14.19 10.84
CA MET A 1 6.51 13.39 9.93
C MET A 1 5.68 14.27 8.99
N ARG A 2 4.75 15.14 9.46
CA ARG A 2 3.88 15.96 8.58
C ARG A 2 4.61 16.76 7.47
N ALA A 3 5.74 17.42 7.76
CA ALA A 3 6.50 18.16 6.76
C ALA A 3 7.06 17.25 5.64
N LYS A 4 7.60 16.07 6.00
CA LYS A 4 8.11 15.08 5.04
C LYS A 4 7.00 14.53 4.14
N VAL A 5 5.78 14.35 4.68
CA VAL A 5 4.62 13.91 3.89
C VAL A 5 4.24 14.97 2.87
N ILE A 6 4.23 16.25 3.26
CA ILE A 6 3.91 17.36 2.36
C ILE A 6 4.95 17.44 1.23
N GLU A 7 6.22 17.29 1.56
CA GLU A 7 7.32 17.28 0.59
C GLU A 7 7.19 16.12 -0.41
N LEU A 8 7.00 14.89 0.09
CA LEU A 8 6.79 13.70 -0.74
C LEU A 8 5.54 13.79 -1.60
N CYS A 9 4.38 14.05 -0.99
CA CYS A 9 3.11 14.10 -1.70
C CYS A 9 3.05 15.29 -2.67
N GLY A 10 3.64 16.43 -2.30
CA GLY A 10 3.65 17.66 -3.10
C GLY A 10 4.55 17.58 -4.34
N VAL A 11 5.60 16.76 -4.30
CA VAL A 11 6.53 16.60 -5.44
C VAL A 11 6.20 15.34 -6.25
N ILE A 12 5.96 14.21 -5.58
CA ILE A 12 5.77 12.93 -6.27
C ILE A 12 4.42 12.87 -6.97
N ILE A 13 3.31 13.27 -6.32
CA ILE A 13 1.97 13.11 -6.93
C ILE A 13 1.88 13.87 -8.27
N PRO A 14 2.30 15.15 -8.38
CA PRO A 14 2.32 15.83 -9.67
C PRO A 14 3.29 15.21 -10.67
N MET A 15 4.43 14.70 -10.20
CA MET A 15 5.43 14.07 -11.05
C MET A 15 4.91 12.78 -11.70
N VAL A 16 4.30 11.86 -10.92
CA VAL A 16 3.69 10.63 -11.47
C VAL A 16 2.36 10.88 -12.16
N ALA A 17 1.65 11.96 -11.86
CA ALA A 17 0.51 12.39 -12.68
C ALA A 17 0.96 12.82 -14.09
N SER A 18 2.15 13.44 -14.22
CA SER A 18 2.70 13.88 -15.51
C SER A 18 3.36 12.76 -16.33
N HIS A 19 3.80 11.68 -15.69
CA HIS A 19 4.39 10.51 -16.35
C HIS A 19 3.36 9.37 -16.42
N GLN A 20 2.91 9.06 -17.64
CA GLN A 20 2.05 7.90 -17.98
C GLN A 20 0.59 7.89 -17.50
N ASN A 21 0.04 8.96 -16.90
CA ASN A 21 -1.38 9.02 -16.49
C ASN A 21 -1.82 7.75 -15.70
N LEU A 22 -1.12 7.42 -14.61
CA LEU A 22 -1.45 6.27 -13.77
C LEU A 22 -2.11 6.74 -12.45
N PRO A 23 -3.46 6.90 -12.41
CA PRO A 23 -4.19 7.24 -11.18
C PRO A 23 -3.84 6.34 -9.98
N THR A 24 -3.54 5.07 -10.27
CA THR A 24 -3.12 4.06 -9.30
C THR A 24 -1.79 4.41 -8.64
N LEU A 25 -0.83 4.94 -9.39
CA LEU A 25 0.49 5.31 -8.90
C LEU A 25 0.43 6.60 -8.06
N GLY A 26 -0.41 7.56 -8.44
CA GLY A 26 -0.67 8.76 -7.65
C GLY A 26 -1.27 8.42 -6.28
N PHE A 27 -2.29 7.55 -6.26
CA PHE A 27 -2.92 7.11 -5.02
C PHE A 27 -2.01 6.24 -4.15
N PHE A 28 -1.20 5.39 -4.77
CA PHE A 28 -0.13 4.66 -4.08
C PHE A 28 0.85 5.62 -3.42
N SER A 29 1.32 6.64 -4.14
CA SER A 29 2.27 7.65 -3.64
C SER A 29 1.70 8.41 -2.44
N TRP A 30 0.43 8.80 -2.53
CA TRP A 30 -0.27 9.43 -1.41
C TRP A 30 -0.35 8.50 -0.19
N ARG A 31 -0.79 7.25 -0.37
CA ARG A 31 -0.84 6.26 0.72
C ARG A 31 0.53 5.97 1.32
N LEU A 32 1.57 5.92 0.47
CA LEU A 32 2.95 5.71 0.88
C LEU A 32 3.44 6.85 1.78
N GLY A 33 3.25 8.10 1.35
CA GLY A 33 3.65 9.28 2.12
C GLY A 33 2.97 9.34 3.49
N HIS A 34 1.73 8.89 3.60
CA HIS A 34 1.00 8.84 4.86
C HIS A 34 1.20 7.54 5.67
N GLU A 35 2.07 6.62 5.23
CA GLU A 35 2.24 5.28 5.82
C GLU A 35 0.90 4.51 5.99
N LEU A 36 -0.01 4.70 5.05
CA LEU A 36 -1.35 4.10 5.02
C LEU A 36 -1.40 2.81 4.19
N LEU A 37 -0.29 2.42 3.56
CA LEU A 37 -0.23 1.15 2.84
C LEU A 37 -0.43 -0.03 3.82
N PRO A 38 -1.32 -1.00 3.50
CA PRO A 38 -1.51 -2.20 4.31
C PRO A 38 -0.20 -2.97 4.42
N ARG A 39 0.17 -3.32 5.66
CA ARG A 39 1.36 -4.09 6.02
C ARG A 39 1.03 -4.98 7.21
N ASN A 40 1.63 -6.16 7.30
CA ASN A 40 1.19 -7.17 8.25
C ASN A 40 1.31 -6.72 9.72
N VAL A 41 2.35 -5.96 10.09
CA VAL A 41 2.45 -5.37 11.44
C VAL A 41 1.27 -4.45 11.78
N LYS A 42 0.81 -3.62 10.82
CA LYS A 42 -0.31 -2.68 11.03
C LYS A 42 -1.67 -3.38 10.97
N ILE A 43 -1.78 -4.45 10.18
CA ILE A 43 -2.99 -5.29 10.18
C ILE A 43 -3.10 -6.03 11.51
N ALA A 44 -2.00 -6.60 12.02
CA ALA A 44 -1.99 -7.29 13.31
C ALA A 44 -2.25 -6.38 14.51
N SER A 45 -1.91 -5.09 14.43
CA SER A 45 -2.30 -4.13 15.48
C SER A 45 -3.81 -3.86 15.52
N ILE A 46 -4.55 -4.20 14.46
CA ILE A 46 -6.01 -4.01 14.35
C ILE A 46 -6.74 -5.35 14.50
N ARG A 47 -6.18 -6.43 13.95
CA ARG A 47 -6.76 -7.78 13.93
C ARG A 47 -5.93 -8.71 14.81
N ASN A 48 -6.50 -9.03 15.97
CA ASN A 48 -5.85 -9.93 16.93
C ASN A 48 -5.58 -11.32 16.31
N GLY A 49 -4.39 -11.88 16.55
CA GLY A 49 -3.98 -13.18 16.01
C GLY A 49 -3.62 -13.19 14.52
N PHE A 50 -3.50 -12.03 13.87
CA PHE A 50 -2.99 -11.94 12.50
C PHE A 50 -1.46 -12.03 12.46
N ASP A 51 -0.93 -12.83 11.54
CA ASP A 51 0.51 -13.00 11.35
C ASP A 51 1.15 -11.68 10.89
N GLN A 52 2.20 -11.25 11.61
CA GLN A 52 2.97 -10.05 11.30
C GLN A 52 4.05 -10.28 10.26
N GLY A 53 4.35 -11.53 9.94
CA GLY A 53 5.46 -11.91 9.09
C GLY A 53 5.32 -11.48 7.64
N CYS A 54 6.43 -11.41 6.92
CA CYS A 54 6.43 -11.10 5.50
C CYS A 54 6.02 -12.33 4.69
N PRO A 55 4.96 -12.26 3.88
CA PRO A 55 4.49 -13.40 3.08
C PRO A 55 5.44 -13.77 1.93
N ARG A 56 6.43 -12.93 1.64
CA ARG A 56 7.39 -13.13 0.54
C ARG A 56 8.65 -13.86 0.98
N CYS A 57 9.21 -13.50 2.13
CA CYS A 57 10.50 -14.04 2.59
C CYS A 57 10.44 -14.72 3.97
N GLY A 58 9.27 -14.75 4.62
CA GLY A 58 9.10 -15.37 5.94
C GLY A 58 9.71 -14.58 7.11
N ALA A 59 10.12 -13.32 6.91
CA ALA A 59 10.58 -12.47 8.01
C ALA A 59 9.50 -12.36 9.10
N VAL A 60 9.88 -12.27 10.38
CA VAL A 60 8.94 -12.29 11.51
C VAL A 60 8.03 -11.05 11.61
N ALA A 61 8.45 -9.93 11.03
CA ALA A 61 7.70 -8.67 11.05
C ALA A 61 7.86 -7.91 9.73
N GLU A 62 6.76 -7.65 9.05
CA GLU A 62 6.72 -6.88 7.80
C GLU A 62 6.46 -5.39 8.08
N ALA A 63 7.54 -4.61 8.15
CA ALA A 63 7.47 -3.16 8.10
C ALA A 63 7.22 -2.63 6.68
N LEU A 64 6.82 -1.36 6.54
CA LEU A 64 6.61 -0.75 5.23
C LEU A 64 7.90 -0.71 4.43
N ILE A 65 9.00 -0.31 5.07
CA ILE A 65 10.33 -0.30 4.46
C ILE A 65 10.79 -1.71 4.09
N HIS A 66 10.45 -2.72 4.88
CA HIS A 66 10.70 -4.11 4.53
C HIS A 66 9.92 -4.52 3.28
N ALA A 67 8.59 -4.28 3.26
CA ALA A 67 7.75 -4.65 2.12
C ALA A 67 8.16 -3.97 0.81
N LEU A 68 8.78 -2.80 0.85
CA LEU A 68 9.11 -2.04 -0.35
C LEU A 68 10.58 -2.15 -0.75
N LYS A 69 11.49 -2.16 0.22
CA LYS A 69 12.93 -1.99 0.01
C LYS A 69 13.76 -3.13 0.61
N ASP A 70 13.56 -3.49 1.88
CA ASP A 70 14.51 -4.36 2.58
C ASP A 70 14.20 -5.86 2.43
N CYS A 71 13.00 -6.24 2.00
CA CYS A 71 12.67 -7.64 1.69
C CYS A 71 13.61 -8.15 0.59
N PRO A 72 14.22 -9.35 0.73
CA PRO A 72 15.11 -9.91 -0.29
C PRO A 72 14.53 -9.88 -1.71
N ILE A 73 13.25 -10.23 -1.85
CA ILE A 73 12.55 -10.20 -3.15
C ILE A 73 12.43 -8.77 -3.69
N SER A 74 12.11 -7.79 -2.84
CA SER A 74 12.11 -6.38 -3.27
C SER A 74 13.51 -5.89 -3.65
N ARG A 75 14.54 -6.29 -2.90
CA ARG A 75 15.94 -5.92 -3.19
C ARG A 75 16.39 -6.45 -4.54
N GLU A 76 16.02 -7.67 -4.90
CA GLU A 76 16.34 -8.25 -6.22
C GLU A 76 15.68 -7.45 -7.35
N VAL A 77 14.40 -7.11 -7.21
CA VAL A 77 13.70 -6.28 -8.20
C VAL A 77 14.36 -4.91 -8.34
N LEU A 78 14.76 -4.30 -7.21
CA LEU A 78 15.47 -3.02 -7.22
C LEU A 78 16.88 -3.16 -7.83
N PHE A 79 17.58 -4.27 -7.58
CA PHE A 79 18.89 -4.51 -8.19
C PHE A 79 18.79 -4.66 -9.72
N ILE A 80 17.77 -5.38 -10.21
CA ILE A 80 17.50 -5.53 -11.65
C ILE A 80 17.15 -4.18 -12.29
N GLY A 81 16.49 -3.29 -11.55
CA GLY A 81 16.22 -1.92 -11.98
C GLY A 81 17.43 -0.99 -11.97
N GLU A 82 18.65 -1.53 -11.83
CA GLU A 82 19.92 -0.80 -11.80
C GLU A 82 19.98 0.29 -10.70
N TRP A 83 19.20 0.13 -9.63
CA TRP A 83 19.19 1.09 -8.53
C TRP A 83 20.49 1.00 -7.71
N ASP A 84 21.10 2.16 -7.46
CA ASP A 84 22.37 2.25 -6.73
C ASP A 84 22.30 1.53 -5.37
N THR A 85 23.08 0.45 -5.26
CA THR A 85 23.13 -0.40 -4.06
C THR A 85 23.59 0.36 -2.81
N SER A 86 24.38 1.43 -2.95
CA SER A 86 24.83 2.27 -1.83
C SER A 86 23.71 3.14 -1.26
N ILE A 87 22.78 3.60 -2.11
CA ILE A 87 21.60 4.36 -1.69
C ILE A 87 20.55 3.38 -1.11
N MET A 88 20.36 2.23 -1.76
CA MET A 88 19.38 1.23 -1.35
C MET A 88 19.78 0.40 -0.13
N SER A 89 21.07 0.34 0.23
CA SER A 89 21.54 -0.40 1.41
C SER A 89 21.47 0.39 2.71
N ARG A 90 21.24 1.70 2.65
CA ARG A 90 21.07 2.53 3.86
C ARG A 90 19.90 2.04 4.70
N GLN A 91 20.12 1.95 6.00
CA GLN A 91 19.10 1.56 6.96
C GLN A 91 18.31 2.78 7.41
N TYR A 92 16.99 2.63 7.47
CA TYR A 92 16.06 3.64 7.95
C TYR A 92 14.97 2.96 8.77
N ASP A 93 14.49 3.63 9.81
CA ASP A 93 13.36 3.13 10.62
C ASP A 93 12.03 3.28 9.87
N HIS A 94 11.93 4.31 9.03
CA HIS A 94 10.72 4.67 8.29
C HIS A 94 10.97 4.75 6.78
N CYS A 95 10.02 4.20 6.01
CA CYS A 95 10.11 4.22 4.54
C CYS A 95 10.11 5.64 3.97
N ILE A 96 9.38 6.57 4.62
CA ILE A 96 9.35 7.98 4.23
C ILE A 96 10.73 8.63 4.31
N ASP A 97 11.53 8.28 5.32
CA ASP A 97 12.87 8.86 5.49
C ASP A 97 13.83 8.39 4.39
N SER A 98 13.73 7.11 4.02
CA SER A 98 14.43 6.57 2.86
C SER A 98 14.04 7.31 1.59
N LEU A 99 12.75 7.57 1.37
CA LEU A 99 12.24 8.23 0.17
C LEU A 99 12.67 9.69 0.07
N VAL A 100 12.60 10.46 1.16
CA VAL A 100 13.08 11.86 1.17
C VAL A 100 14.57 11.92 0.85
N ASN A 101 15.38 11.03 1.41
CA ASN A 101 16.80 10.96 1.07
C ASN A 101 17.02 10.67 -0.43
N MET A 102 16.25 9.76 -1.00
CA MET A 102 16.34 9.41 -2.43
C MET A 102 15.88 10.56 -3.33
N MET A 103 14.85 11.31 -2.95
CA MET A 103 14.43 12.50 -3.70
C MET A 103 15.52 13.57 -3.79
N GLY A 104 16.37 13.71 -2.75
CA GLY A 104 17.51 14.62 -2.79
C GLY A 104 18.68 14.13 -3.64
N ALA A 105 18.72 12.83 -3.96
CA ALA A 105 19.84 12.20 -4.66
C ALA A 105 19.52 11.84 -6.12
N LEU A 106 18.25 11.69 -6.47
CA LEU A 106 17.79 11.23 -7.79
C LEU A 106 17.15 12.37 -8.58
N ASP A 107 17.26 12.32 -9.91
CA ASP A 107 16.47 13.20 -10.78
C ASP A 107 14.99 12.78 -10.83
N LYS A 108 14.16 13.62 -11.47
CA LYS A 108 12.70 13.39 -11.55
C LYS A 108 12.32 12.11 -12.30
N ARG A 109 13.08 11.71 -13.33
CA ARG A 109 12.78 10.49 -14.09
C ARG A 109 13.13 9.27 -13.26
N ALA A 110 14.34 9.24 -12.71
CA ALA A 110 14.78 8.21 -11.79
C ALA A 110 13.82 8.07 -10.59
N MET A 111 13.34 9.18 -10.02
CA MET A 111 12.37 9.08 -8.93
C MET A 111 11.02 8.49 -9.38
N ALA A 112 10.56 8.81 -10.60
CA ALA A 112 9.33 8.22 -11.16
C ALA A 112 9.46 6.71 -11.42
N ASP A 113 10.60 6.28 -11.96
CA ASP A 113 10.91 4.86 -12.21
C ASP A 113 11.04 4.09 -10.90
N LEU A 114 11.65 4.70 -9.87
CA LEU A 114 11.72 4.13 -8.52
C LEU A 114 10.32 3.94 -7.96
N MET A 115 9.47 4.98 -8.00
CA MET A 115 8.10 4.90 -7.50
C MET A 115 7.29 3.82 -8.22
N THR A 116 7.47 3.68 -9.53
CA THR A 116 6.85 2.61 -10.33
C THR A 116 7.34 1.22 -9.90
N THR A 117 8.64 1.08 -9.65
CA THR A 117 9.24 -0.18 -9.16
C THR A 117 8.72 -0.55 -7.77
N LEU A 118 8.61 0.42 -6.86
CA LEU A 118 8.05 0.23 -5.52
C LEU A 118 6.57 -0.15 -5.56
N TRP A 119 5.79 0.48 -6.45
CA TRP A 119 4.39 0.10 -6.68
C TRP A 119 4.27 -1.33 -7.18
N ASN A 120 5.11 -1.74 -8.13
CA ASN A 120 5.16 -3.12 -8.62
C ASN A 120 5.50 -4.12 -7.51
N CYS A 121 6.47 -3.80 -6.64
CA CYS A 121 6.81 -4.61 -5.47
C CYS A 121 5.61 -4.78 -4.53
N TRP A 122 4.92 -3.68 -4.22
CA TRP A 122 3.74 -3.69 -3.38
C TRP A 122 2.57 -4.48 -4.00
N ASN A 123 2.33 -4.30 -5.30
CA ASN A 123 1.26 -4.98 -6.02
C ASN A 123 1.52 -6.50 -6.11
N ASN A 124 2.75 -6.90 -6.42
CA ASN A 124 3.18 -8.30 -6.39
C ASN A 124 2.94 -8.94 -5.02
N ARG A 125 3.34 -8.25 -3.94
CA ARG A 125 3.09 -8.68 -2.57
C ARG A 125 1.60 -8.85 -2.28
N ASN A 126 0.76 -7.90 -2.67
CA ASN A 126 -0.69 -8.00 -2.43
C ASN A 126 -1.34 -9.15 -3.18
N ASN A 127 -0.87 -9.43 -4.39
CA ASN A 127 -1.34 -10.58 -5.16
C ASN A 127 -0.98 -11.92 -4.51
N LEU A 128 0.09 -11.98 -3.71
CA LEU A 128 0.40 -13.16 -2.90
C LEU A 128 -0.51 -13.27 -1.68
N CYS A 129 -0.77 -12.14 -1.00
CA CYS A 129 -1.70 -12.12 0.13
C CYS A 129 -3.13 -12.48 -0.28
N SER A 130 -3.61 -11.98 -1.42
CA SER A 130 -4.97 -12.27 -1.91
C SER A 130 -5.13 -13.73 -2.31
N LYS A 131 -4.10 -14.37 -2.85
CA LYS A 131 -4.08 -15.82 -3.15
C LYS A 131 -4.04 -16.68 -1.88
N ASN A 132 -3.38 -16.19 -0.82
CA ASN A 132 -3.28 -16.88 0.47
C ASN A 132 -4.49 -16.63 1.39
N GLU A 133 -5.35 -15.65 1.08
CA GLU A 133 -6.67 -15.59 1.71
C GLU A 133 -7.52 -16.72 1.12
N ALA A 134 -7.57 -17.86 1.83
CA ALA A 134 -8.66 -18.81 1.67
C ALA A 134 -9.96 -18.01 1.55
N ILE A 135 -10.68 -18.20 0.44
CA ILE A 135 -11.87 -17.43 0.04
C ILE A 135 -12.68 -17.10 1.30
N LYS A 136 -12.60 -15.84 1.78
CA LYS A 136 -13.41 -15.38 2.90
C LYS A 136 -14.84 -15.30 2.39
N LYS A 137 -15.53 -16.44 2.47
CA LYS A 137 -16.96 -16.51 2.26
C LYS A 137 -17.60 -15.54 3.24
N TRP A 138 -18.57 -14.76 2.77
CA TRP A 138 -19.27 -13.84 3.64
C TRP A 138 -19.88 -14.61 4.82
N GLU A 139 -19.58 -14.15 6.03
CA GLU A 139 -20.20 -14.63 7.26
C GLU A 139 -21.07 -13.51 7.86
N LYS A 140 -22.20 -13.94 8.42
CA LYS A 140 -23.10 -13.07 9.18
C LYS A 140 -22.37 -12.51 10.40
N PRO A 141 -22.59 -11.24 10.76
CA PRO A 141 -21.94 -10.67 11.92
C PRO A 141 -22.49 -11.29 13.22
N PRO A 142 -21.75 -11.19 14.35
CA PRO A 142 -22.25 -11.65 15.65
C PRO A 142 -23.58 -11.00 16.02
N LYS A 143 -24.34 -11.66 16.90
CA LYS A 143 -25.67 -11.21 17.31
C LYS A 143 -25.66 -9.76 17.82
N GLY A 144 -26.61 -8.94 17.36
CA GLY A 144 -26.73 -7.53 17.73
C GLY A 144 -25.71 -6.60 17.06
N ILE A 145 -24.94 -7.08 16.08
CA ILE A 145 -24.01 -6.25 15.30
C ILE A 145 -24.56 -6.03 13.90
N VAL A 146 -24.57 -4.77 13.49
CA VAL A 146 -24.85 -4.37 12.10
C VAL A 146 -23.54 -4.35 11.31
N LYS A 147 -23.54 -4.97 10.13
CA LYS A 147 -22.39 -5.00 9.21
C LYS A 147 -22.64 -4.09 8.02
N ILE A 148 -21.73 -3.14 7.82
CA ILE A 148 -21.73 -2.23 6.68
C ILE A 148 -20.65 -2.70 5.70
N ASN A 149 -21.08 -3.10 4.50
CA ASN A 149 -20.16 -3.30 3.39
C ASN A 149 -20.23 -2.07 2.49
N PHE A 150 -19.08 -1.56 2.08
CA PHE A 150 -19.00 -0.48 1.10
C PHE A 150 -17.94 -0.81 0.05
N ASP A 151 -18.13 -0.27 -1.15
CA ASP A 151 -17.16 -0.32 -2.23
C ASP A 151 -17.13 1.01 -2.98
N ALA A 152 -16.04 1.28 -3.69
CA ALA A 152 -15.89 2.47 -4.51
C ALA A 152 -15.21 2.14 -5.83
N SER A 153 -15.73 2.73 -6.90
CA SER A 153 -15.17 2.64 -8.24
C SER A 153 -14.70 4.02 -8.70
N ILE A 154 -13.54 4.05 -9.35
CA ILE A 154 -12.94 5.26 -9.90
C ILE A 154 -12.64 5.03 -11.37
N ASN A 155 -13.06 5.97 -12.20
CA ASN A 155 -12.64 6.16 -13.58
C ASN A 155 -11.92 7.52 -13.67
N VAL A 156 -11.19 7.76 -14.75
CA VAL A 156 -10.34 8.95 -14.99
C VAL A 156 -11.01 10.27 -14.57
N ASN A 157 -12.32 10.41 -14.82
CA ASN A 157 -13.07 11.64 -14.51
C ASN A 157 -14.29 11.43 -13.61
N LYS A 158 -14.50 10.23 -13.04
CA LYS A 158 -15.71 9.92 -12.27
C LYS A 158 -15.38 9.01 -11.11
N MET A 159 -16.04 9.23 -9.97
CA MET A 159 -16.03 8.32 -8.85
C MET A 159 -17.47 7.97 -8.47
N GLY A 160 -17.70 6.70 -8.16
CA GLY A 160 -18.96 6.22 -7.60
C GLY A 160 -18.67 5.36 -6.37
N TYR A 161 -19.61 5.31 -5.44
CA TYR A 161 -19.51 4.42 -4.28
C TYR A 161 -20.80 3.62 -4.13
N GLY A 162 -20.77 2.58 -3.31
CA GLY A 162 -21.94 1.80 -2.97
C GLY A 162 -21.82 1.29 -1.55
N MET A 163 -22.92 1.30 -0.80
CA MET A 163 -22.99 0.85 0.58
C MET A 163 -24.22 -0.04 0.77
N ILE A 164 -24.06 -1.09 1.56
CA ILE A 164 -25.15 -1.93 2.05
C ILE A 164 -24.97 -2.23 3.54
N ILE A 165 -26.04 -2.03 4.29
CA ILE A 165 -26.13 -2.23 5.73
C ILE A 165 -26.94 -3.50 5.98
N ARG A 166 -26.41 -4.44 6.76
CA ARG A 166 -27.09 -5.69 7.14
C ARG A 166 -27.09 -5.89 8.64
N ASP A 167 -28.15 -6.49 9.18
CA ASP A 167 -28.17 -6.96 10.57
C ASP A 167 -27.41 -8.29 10.77
N ASP A 168 -27.51 -8.86 11.97
CA ASP A 168 -26.88 -10.13 12.37
C ASP A 168 -27.53 -11.38 11.79
N ASP A 169 -28.74 -11.27 11.23
CA ASP A 169 -29.35 -12.32 10.42
C ASP A 169 -28.98 -12.17 8.93
N GLY A 170 -28.31 -11.09 8.56
CA GLY A 170 -27.92 -10.77 7.19
C GLY A 170 -29.02 -10.08 6.39
N PHE A 171 -30.12 -9.68 7.02
CA PHE A 171 -31.19 -8.93 6.38
C PHE A 171 -30.71 -7.51 6.07
N VAL A 172 -31.12 -7.00 4.90
CA VAL A 172 -30.69 -5.68 4.43
C VAL A 172 -31.52 -4.61 5.12
N LEU A 173 -30.86 -3.79 5.93
CA LEU A 173 -31.49 -2.66 6.61
C LEU A 173 -31.52 -1.39 5.74
N GLY A 174 -30.59 -1.26 4.79
CA GLY A 174 -30.50 -0.10 3.91
C GLY A 174 -29.24 -0.08 3.05
N GLY A 175 -29.13 0.90 2.16
CA GLY A 175 -27.98 1.08 1.27
C GLY A 175 -28.09 2.35 0.43
N GLY A 176 -27.01 2.71 -0.27
CA GLY A 176 -26.94 3.89 -1.13
C GLY A 176 -25.64 3.96 -1.93
N GLY A 177 -25.59 4.78 -2.98
CA GLY A 177 -24.44 4.96 -3.87
C GLY A 177 -24.59 6.15 -4.81
#